data_AF-A0A7L4RGB4-F1
#
_entry.id   AF-A0A7L4RGB4-F1
#
_cell.length_a   1.000
_cell.length_b   1.000
_cell.length_c   1.000
_cell.angle_alpha   90.00
_cell.angle_beta   90.00
_cell.angle_gamma   90.00
#
_symmetry.space_group_name_H-M   'P 1'
#
loop_
_entity.id
_entity.type
_entity.pdbx_description
1 polymer ?
#
loop_
_entity_poly.entity_id
_entity_poly.type
_entity_poly.pdbx_seq_one_letter_code
_entity_poly.pdbx_strand_id
1 'polypeptide(L)'
;MKVFPELTKTTWGVLFFLAKKNALPSETARSIGIPLSKVSVCVSSLTAAKILKPRKGYELLSLDASLRHSIGVFLQDYPESRLARLFYGARLNVLFQISEGYTTLAKLRAITNCPGITLRRILKQLQDALLIYQPKRGIYEPRDAFRDKVPSLKSVFLALYFESLKAQGLAWKRVLVFGDTILIKTEQENPPGFVQTGFSRFHEYRVGLIMTKDNYFVNSSREPTKQEVFVHALAFSVNDARYLLYCTLFADLNRLTLNELKDLPAVYKVEKEAALVFESIKAKSQEYSVLRREYARS
;
A
#
# COMPACT_ATOMS: atom_id res chain seq x y z
N MET A 1 4.16 9.97 3.36
CA MET A 1 3.17 10.34 2.32
C MET A 1 2.28 9.13 2.06
N LYS A 2 0.95 9.23 2.23
CA LYS A 2 0.03 8.11 1.92
C LYS A 2 0.01 7.86 0.42
N VAL A 3 -0.09 6.60 0.02
CA VAL A 3 -0.18 6.21 -1.40
C VAL A 3 -1.56 6.58 -1.93
N PHE A 4 -2.58 6.34 -1.11
CA PHE A 4 -3.96 6.67 -1.44
C PHE A 4 -4.41 7.89 -0.64
N PRO A 5 -4.71 9.02 -1.30
CA PRO A 5 -5.14 10.22 -0.59
C PRO A 5 -6.52 9.98 0.03
N GLU A 6 -6.65 10.26 1.33
CA GLU A 6 -7.93 10.24 2.02
C GLU A 6 -8.71 11.52 1.72
N LEU A 7 -9.40 11.50 0.59
CA LEU A 7 -10.14 12.65 0.11
C LEU A 7 -11.45 12.85 0.90
N THR A 8 -11.81 14.11 1.10
CA THR A 8 -13.09 14.47 1.72
C THR A 8 -14.24 14.19 0.75
N LYS A 9 -15.48 14.11 1.28
CA LYS A 9 -16.69 13.99 0.44
C LYS A 9 -16.79 15.12 -0.59
N THR A 10 -16.42 16.33 -0.18
CA THR A 10 -16.42 17.52 -1.04
C THR A 10 -15.40 17.39 -2.17
N THR A 11 -14.19 16.94 -1.86
CA THR A 11 -13.13 16.73 -2.84
C THR A 11 -13.51 15.66 -3.86
N TRP A 12 -14.16 14.57 -3.44
CA TRP A 12 -14.74 13.59 -4.35
C TRP A 12 -15.83 14.18 -5.24
N GLY A 13 -16.70 15.05 -4.71
CA GLY A 13 -17.68 15.77 -5.53
C GLY A 13 -17.03 16.57 -6.66
N VAL A 14 -15.93 17.28 -6.36
CA VAL A 14 -15.14 18.00 -7.37
C VAL A 14 -14.59 17.03 -8.43
N LEU A 15 -14.01 15.90 -8.01
CA LEU A 15 -13.49 14.90 -8.95
C LEU A 15 -14.59 14.29 -9.83
N PHE A 16 -15.76 13.95 -9.29
CA PHE A 16 -16.85 13.38 -10.07
C PHE A 16 -17.41 14.36 -11.10
N PHE A 17 -17.55 15.63 -10.73
CA PHE A 17 -17.94 16.67 -11.66
C PHE A 17 -16.93 16.82 -12.80
N LEU A 18 -15.63 16.86 -12.47
CA LEU A 18 -14.55 17.00 -13.46
C LEU A 18 -14.32 15.75 -14.32
N ALA A 19 -14.81 14.60 -13.87
CA ALA A 19 -14.84 13.37 -14.66
C ALA A 19 -15.87 13.45 -15.79
N LYS A 20 -16.94 14.22 -15.63
CA LYS A 20 -17.95 14.43 -16.67
C LYS A 20 -17.56 15.51 -17.68
N LYS A 21 -16.93 16.59 -17.22
CA LYS A 21 -16.48 17.69 -18.09
C LYS A 21 -15.34 18.48 -17.47
N ASN A 22 -14.54 19.14 -18.31
CA ASN A 22 -13.67 20.22 -17.83
C ASN A 22 -14.52 21.42 -17.44
N ALA A 23 -14.13 22.14 -16.39
CA ALA A 23 -14.90 23.28 -15.91
C ALA A 23 -14.03 24.28 -15.14
N LEU A 24 -14.53 25.51 -15.01
CA LEU A 24 -13.92 26.52 -14.14
C LEU A 24 -14.22 26.21 -12.65
N PRO A 25 -13.41 26.72 -11.71
CA PRO A 25 -13.69 26.60 -10.27
C PRO A 25 -15.07 27.15 -9.87
N SER A 26 -15.49 28.28 -10.47
CA SER A 26 -16.79 28.92 -10.23
C SER A 26 -17.97 28.08 -10.71
N GLU A 27 -17.85 27.44 -11.87
CA GLU A 27 -18.85 26.53 -12.41
C GLU A 27 -18.97 25.27 -11.55
N THR A 28 -17.82 24.74 -11.12
CA THR A 28 -17.73 23.59 -10.21
C THR A 28 -18.41 23.90 -8.88
N ALA A 29 -18.15 25.08 -8.30
CA ALA A 29 -18.78 25.56 -7.08
C ALA A 29 -20.30 25.61 -7.19
N ARG A 30 -20.80 26.21 -8.28
CA ARG A 30 -22.25 26.34 -8.55
C ARG A 30 -22.91 24.97 -8.73
N SER A 31 -22.28 24.06 -9.49
CA SER A 31 -22.87 22.75 -9.78
C SER A 31 -22.92 21.83 -8.56
N ILE A 32 -21.91 21.88 -7.68
CA ILE A 32 -21.85 21.03 -6.49
C ILE A 32 -22.57 21.68 -5.29
N GLY A 33 -22.90 22.98 -5.39
CA GLY A 33 -23.60 23.72 -4.34
C GLY A 33 -22.70 24.04 -3.15
N ILE A 34 -21.43 24.37 -3.38
CA ILE A 34 -20.47 24.71 -2.32
C ILE A 34 -19.79 26.06 -2.59
N PRO A 35 -19.33 26.78 -1.54
CA PRO A 35 -18.61 28.04 -1.72
C PRO A 35 -17.36 27.88 -2.58
N LEU A 36 -17.07 28.89 -3.40
CA LEU A 36 -15.88 28.92 -4.25
C LEU A 36 -14.58 28.74 -3.44
N SER A 37 -14.50 29.34 -2.26
CA SER A 37 -13.37 29.17 -1.34
C SER A 37 -13.09 27.70 -1.00
N LYS A 38 -14.14 26.88 -0.82
CA LYS A 38 -13.98 25.44 -0.57
C LYS A 38 -13.53 24.67 -1.81
N VAL A 39 -14.00 25.06 -3.00
CA VAL A 39 -13.48 24.51 -4.27
C VAL A 39 -12.01 24.83 -4.41
N SER A 40 -11.60 26.08 -4.20
CA SER A 40 -10.20 26.50 -4.28
C SER A 40 -9.30 25.70 -3.34
N VAL A 41 -9.73 25.47 -2.09
CA VAL A 41 -9.01 24.59 -1.15
C VAL A 41 -8.88 23.17 -1.71
N CYS A 42 -9.97 22.58 -2.22
CA CYS A 42 -9.92 21.23 -2.82
C CYS A 42 -8.99 21.18 -4.03
N VAL A 43 -9.05 22.18 -4.92
CA VAL A 43 -8.21 22.27 -6.12
C VAL A 43 -6.74 22.39 -5.74
N SER A 44 -6.40 23.23 -4.76
CA SER A 44 -5.03 23.35 -4.26
C SER A 44 -4.51 22.01 -3.72
N SER A 45 -5.29 21.31 -2.90
CA SER A 45 -4.91 19.98 -2.39
C SER A 45 -4.75 18.94 -3.50
N LEU A 46 -5.67 18.90 -4.48
CA LEU A 46 -5.61 17.97 -5.60
C LEU A 46 -4.45 18.28 -6.56
N THR A 47 -4.11 19.55 -6.74
CA THR A 47 -2.97 19.99 -7.57
C THR A 47 -1.65 19.66 -6.89
N ALA A 48 -1.55 19.85 -5.57
CA ALA A 48 -0.39 19.43 -4.78
C ALA A 48 -0.18 17.91 -4.87
N ALA A 49 -1.27 17.14 -4.86
CA ALA A 49 -1.27 15.68 -5.07
C ALA A 49 -1.11 15.26 -6.55
N LYS A 50 -0.95 16.20 -7.48
CA LYS A 50 -0.82 15.98 -8.94
C LYS A 50 -2.00 15.24 -9.60
N ILE A 51 -3.15 15.21 -8.93
CA ILE A 51 -4.40 14.64 -9.45
C ILE A 51 -5.02 15.56 -10.49
N LEU A 52 -4.91 16.87 -10.27
CA LEU A 52 -5.32 17.90 -11.23
C LEU A 52 -4.11 18.45 -11.98
N LYS A 53 -4.27 18.62 -13.29
CA LYS A 53 -3.31 19.32 -14.14
C LYS A 53 -3.90 20.70 -14.48
N PRO A 54 -3.33 21.81 -13.99
CA PRO A 54 -3.78 23.14 -14.41
C PRO A 54 -3.47 23.31 -15.90
N ARG A 55 -4.47 23.65 -16.72
CA ARG A 55 -4.28 23.95 -18.14
C ARG A 55 -3.99 25.44 -18.34
N LYS A 56 -3.07 25.78 -19.25
CA LYS A 56 -2.79 27.18 -19.62
C LYS A 56 -3.99 27.77 -20.37
N GLY A 57 -4.37 29.00 -19.99
CA GLY A 57 -5.55 29.72 -20.46
C GLY A 57 -6.69 29.64 -19.45
N TYR A 58 -6.92 30.74 -18.72
CA TYR A 58 -8.00 30.97 -17.74
C TYR A 58 -8.50 29.72 -16.99
N GLU A 59 -7.67 29.19 -16.07
CA GLU A 59 -8.06 28.35 -14.93
C GLU A 59 -9.01 27.15 -15.17
N LEU A 60 -9.02 26.56 -16.37
CA LEU A 60 -9.83 25.37 -16.64
C LEU A 60 -9.27 24.16 -15.88
N LEU A 61 -10.08 23.57 -15.00
CA LEU A 61 -9.72 22.37 -14.26
C LEU A 61 -9.92 21.12 -15.13
N SER A 62 -8.90 20.27 -15.20
CA SER A 62 -8.95 18.98 -15.90
C SER A 62 -8.33 17.88 -15.06
N LEU A 63 -8.95 16.71 -15.13
CA LEU A 63 -8.35 15.46 -14.66
C LEU A 63 -7.43 14.88 -15.74
N ASP A 64 -6.52 14.04 -15.30
CA ASP A 64 -5.85 13.09 -16.19
C ASP A 64 -6.88 12.20 -16.92
N ALA A 65 -6.63 11.88 -18.18
CA ALA A 65 -7.56 11.10 -19.01
C ALA A 65 -7.85 9.71 -18.39
N SER A 66 -6.82 9.08 -17.81
CA SER A 66 -6.95 7.75 -17.18
C SER A 66 -7.80 7.81 -15.92
N LEU A 67 -7.64 8.87 -15.13
CA LEU A 67 -8.44 9.09 -13.94
C LEU A 67 -9.89 9.44 -14.27
N ARG A 68 -10.09 10.31 -15.27
CA ARG A 68 -11.42 10.63 -15.80
C ARG A 68 -12.14 9.36 -16.25
N HIS A 69 -11.47 8.52 -17.04
CA HIS A 69 -12.04 7.26 -17.53
C HIS A 69 -12.38 6.33 -16.36
N SER A 70 -11.43 6.09 -15.46
CA SER A 70 -11.63 5.19 -14.31
C SER A 70 -12.77 5.64 -13.42
N ILE A 71 -12.89 6.94 -13.14
CA ILE A 71 -14.02 7.50 -12.37
C ILE A 71 -15.33 7.41 -13.17
N GLY A 72 -15.29 7.71 -14.46
CA GLY A 72 -16.45 7.66 -15.36
C GLY A 72 -17.12 6.30 -15.37
N VAL A 73 -16.33 5.22 -15.34
CA VAL A 73 -16.84 3.84 -15.26
C VAL A 73 -17.67 3.60 -13.98
N PHE A 74 -17.28 4.16 -12.84
CA PHE A 74 -18.10 4.05 -11.61
C PHE A 74 -19.36 4.90 -11.66
N LEU A 75 -19.31 6.05 -12.34
CA LEU A 75 -20.44 6.96 -12.47
C LEU A 75 -21.57 6.41 -13.35
N GLN A 76 -21.30 5.38 -14.16
CA GLN A 76 -22.33 4.67 -14.92
C GLN A 76 -23.24 3.84 -14.02
N ASP A 77 -22.69 3.26 -12.94
CA ASP A 77 -23.45 2.37 -12.05
C ASP A 77 -24.03 3.08 -10.81
N TYR A 78 -23.45 4.24 -10.43
CA TYR A 78 -23.84 4.94 -9.21
C TYR A 78 -23.92 6.46 -9.36
N PRO A 79 -24.90 7.10 -8.68
CA PRO A 79 -24.94 8.54 -8.62
C PRO A 79 -23.76 9.11 -7.80
N GLU A 80 -23.29 10.30 -8.18
CA GLU A 80 -22.15 11.00 -7.57
C GLU A 80 -22.25 11.09 -6.04
N SER A 81 -23.45 11.41 -5.54
CA SER A 81 -23.71 11.56 -4.11
C SER A 81 -23.48 10.27 -3.33
N ARG A 82 -23.79 9.11 -3.94
CA ARG A 82 -23.58 7.78 -3.36
C ARG A 82 -22.11 7.40 -3.42
N LEU A 83 -21.43 7.60 -4.55
CA LEU A 83 -19.98 7.32 -4.65
C LEU A 83 -19.16 8.20 -3.70
N ALA A 84 -19.50 9.48 -3.56
CA ALA A 84 -18.80 10.37 -2.64
C ALA A 84 -18.89 9.88 -1.19
N ARG A 85 -20.01 9.26 -0.81
CA ARG A 85 -20.19 8.62 0.49
C ARG A 85 -19.45 7.28 0.61
N LEU A 86 -19.22 6.59 -0.50
CA LEU A 86 -18.53 5.29 -0.50
C LEU A 86 -17.02 5.44 -0.58
N PHE A 87 -16.49 6.50 -1.18
CA PHE A 87 -15.05 6.66 -1.41
C PHE A 87 -14.35 7.61 -0.43
N TYR A 88 -15.08 8.37 0.39
CA TYR A 88 -14.43 9.32 1.31
C TYR A 88 -13.68 8.66 2.48
N GLY A 89 -12.60 9.33 2.90
CA GLY A 89 -11.74 8.88 3.99
C GLY A 89 -11.07 7.53 3.67
N ALA A 90 -10.96 6.66 4.68
CA ALA A 90 -10.29 5.36 4.54
C ALA A 90 -11.07 4.32 3.70
N ARG A 91 -12.31 4.59 3.26
CA ARG A 91 -13.16 3.58 2.61
C ARG A 91 -12.62 3.10 1.28
N LEU A 92 -12.17 4.03 0.43
CA LEU A 92 -11.59 3.66 -0.85
C LEU A 92 -10.30 2.85 -0.65
N ASN A 93 -9.47 3.23 0.32
CA ASN A 93 -8.27 2.48 0.67
C ASN A 93 -8.63 1.04 1.09
N VAL A 94 -9.62 0.85 1.97
CA VAL A 94 -10.12 -0.48 2.36
C VAL A 94 -10.58 -1.28 1.14
N LEU A 95 -11.31 -0.66 0.21
CA LEU A 95 -11.76 -1.31 -1.02
C LEU A 95 -10.56 -1.74 -1.90
N PHE A 96 -9.52 -0.90 -2.01
CA PHE A 96 -8.26 -1.23 -2.69
C PHE A 96 -7.48 -2.36 -2.05
N GLN A 97 -7.58 -2.54 -0.73
CA GLN A 97 -6.92 -3.64 -0.03
C GLN A 97 -7.69 -4.95 -0.20
N ILE A 98 -9.02 -4.90 -0.17
CA ILE A 98 -9.86 -6.07 -0.47
C ILE A 98 -9.57 -6.59 -1.88
N SER A 99 -9.46 -5.69 -2.87
CA SER A 99 -9.11 -6.09 -4.25
C SER A 99 -7.71 -6.69 -4.40
N GLU A 100 -6.83 -6.51 -3.40
CA GLU A 100 -5.49 -7.11 -3.38
C GLU A 100 -5.38 -8.41 -2.60
N GLY A 101 -6.50 -8.95 -2.12
CA GLY A 101 -6.53 -10.20 -1.37
C GLY A 101 -6.38 -10.04 0.14
N TYR A 102 -6.42 -8.81 0.67
CA TYR A 102 -6.58 -8.59 2.12
C TYR A 102 -8.06 -8.78 2.48
N THR A 103 -8.50 -10.03 2.56
CA THR A 103 -9.93 -10.38 2.62
C THR A 103 -10.50 -10.51 4.03
N THR A 104 -9.68 -10.48 5.08
CA THR A 104 -10.14 -10.64 6.48
C THR A 104 -9.99 -9.36 7.28
N LEU A 105 -10.78 -9.21 8.36
CA LEU A 105 -10.70 -8.04 9.24
C LEU A 105 -9.30 -7.87 9.85
N ALA A 106 -8.63 -8.97 10.21
CA ALA A 106 -7.28 -8.94 10.77
C ALA A 106 -6.27 -8.41 9.74
N LYS A 107 -6.28 -8.96 8.53
CA LYS A 107 -5.42 -8.51 7.42
C LYS A 107 -5.68 -7.05 7.07
N LEU A 108 -6.96 -6.65 6.97
CA LEU A 108 -7.35 -5.26 6.69
C LEU A 108 -6.91 -4.29 7.79
N ARG A 109 -7.00 -4.68 9.06
CA ARG A 109 -6.53 -3.87 10.19
C ARG A 109 -5.01 -3.67 10.12
N ALA A 110 -4.28 -4.73 9.83
CA ALA A 110 -2.83 -4.68 9.75
C ALA A 110 -2.34 -3.78 8.60
N ILE A 111 -2.96 -3.87 7.42
CA ILE A 111 -2.53 -3.12 6.22
C ILE A 111 -3.03 -1.66 6.18
N THR A 112 -4.23 -1.36 6.70
CA THR A 112 -4.81 -0.01 6.65
C THR A 112 -4.58 0.81 7.92
N ASN A 113 -4.07 0.18 8.98
CA ASN A 113 -3.98 0.75 10.33
C ASN A 113 -5.33 1.33 10.85
N CYS A 114 -6.45 0.88 10.31
CA CYS A 114 -7.78 1.33 10.73
C CYS A 114 -8.26 0.55 11.96
N PRO A 115 -8.87 1.21 12.96
CA PRO A 115 -9.47 0.52 14.11
C PRO A 115 -10.51 -0.51 13.67
N GLY A 116 -10.57 -1.66 14.35
CA GLY A 116 -11.47 -2.75 13.99
C GLY A 116 -12.95 -2.35 13.96
N ILE A 117 -13.39 -1.49 14.88
CA ILE A 117 -14.76 -0.94 14.90
C ILE A 117 -15.04 -0.12 13.64
N THR A 118 -14.10 0.74 13.26
CA THR A 118 -14.17 1.56 12.04
C THR A 118 -14.24 0.67 10.80
N LEU A 119 -13.39 -0.36 10.71
CA LEU A 119 -13.39 -1.30 9.61
C LEU A 119 -14.71 -2.05 9.48
N ARG A 120 -15.29 -2.55 10.58
CA ARG A 120 -16.60 -3.22 10.54
C ARG A 120 -17.69 -2.30 9.98
N ARG A 121 -17.70 -1.02 10.39
CA ARG A 121 -18.63 -0.03 9.85
C ARG A 121 -18.41 0.22 8.36
N ILE A 122 -17.15 0.35 7.92
CA ILE A 122 -16.80 0.52 6.50
C ILE A 122 -17.26 -0.69 5.69
N LEU A 123 -16.93 -1.90 6.13
CA LEU A 123 -17.27 -3.15 5.45
C LEU A 123 -18.78 -3.31 5.32
N LYS A 124 -19.54 -3.02 6.38
CA LYS A 124 -21.01 -3.03 6.32
C LYS A 124 -21.53 -2.06 5.25
N GLN A 125 -21.03 -0.82 5.23
CA GLN A 125 -21.44 0.18 4.23
C GLN A 125 -21.09 -0.23 2.79
N LEU A 126 -19.93 -0.87 2.57
CA LEU A 126 -19.54 -1.38 1.26
C LEU A 126 -20.40 -2.58 0.84
N GLN A 127 -20.80 -3.44 1.78
CA GLN A 127 -21.72 -4.56 1.54
C GLN A 127 -23.14 -4.07 1.22
N ASP A 128 -23.68 -3.14 2.01
CA ASP A 128 -24.99 -2.50 1.79
C ASP A 128 -25.03 -1.77 0.43
N ALA A 129 -23.88 -1.31 -0.06
CA ALA A 129 -23.73 -0.69 -1.37
C ALA A 129 -23.50 -1.67 -2.53
N LEU A 130 -23.42 -2.98 -2.24
CA LEU A 130 -23.13 -4.05 -3.19
C LEU A 130 -21.77 -3.89 -3.90
N LEU A 131 -20.78 -3.25 -3.25
CA LEU A 131 -19.42 -3.18 -3.79
C LEU A 131 -18.61 -4.43 -3.45
N ILE A 132 -18.87 -5.00 -2.27
CA ILE A 132 -18.25 -6.23 -1.79
C ILE A 132 -19.33 -7.21 -1.33
N TYR A 133 -18.95 -8.47 -1.17
CA TYR A 133 -19.78 -9.52 -0.62
C TYR A 133 -18.95 -10.42 0.31
N GLN A 134 -19.64 -11.33 0.99
CA GLN A 134 -19.03 -12.24 1.96
C GLN A 134 -19.29 -13.69 1.53
N PRO A 135 -18.36 -14.33 0.79
CA PRO A 135 -18.54 -15.72 0.35
C PRO A 135 -18.51 -16.69 1.53
N LYS A 136 -17.73 -16.38 2.58
CA LYS A 136 -17.63 -17.14 3.83
C LYS A 136 -17.55 -16.18 5.00
N ARG A 137 -18.09 -16.58 6.16
CA ARG A 137 -18.08 -15.74 7.37
C ARG A 137 -16.68 -15.21 7.67
N GLY A 138 -16.55 -13.88 7.77
CA GLY A 138 -15.30 -13.18 8.05
C GLY A 138 -14.40 -12.89 6.83
N ILE A 139 -14.75 -13.39 5.64
CA ILE A 139 -14.03 -13.15 4.38
C ILE A 139 -14.83 -12.16 3.53
N TYR A 140 -14.15 -11.19 2.93
CA TYR A 140 -14.73 -10.14 2.10
C TYR A 140 -14.06 -10.12 0.73
N GLU A 141 -14.86 -10.05 -0.33
CA GLU A 141 -14.38 -10.02 -1.72
C GLU A 141 -15.11 -8.95 -2.54
N PRO A 142 -14.49 -8.36 -3.56
CA PRO A 142 -15.17 -7.48 -4.50
C PRO A 142 -16.24 -8.24 -5.27
N ARG A 143 -17.40 -7.63 -5.53
CA ARG A 143 -18.37 -8.22 -6.48
C ARG A 143 -17.82 -8.20 -7.90
N ASP A 144 -18.29 -9.11 -8.75
CA ASP A 144 -17.82 -9.27 -10.12
C ASP A 144 -17.87 -7.97 -10.93
N ALA A 145 -18.95 -7.19 -10.79
CA ALA A 145 -19.12 -5.89 -11.45
C ALA A 145 -18.00 -4.88 -11.12
N PHE A 146 -17.27 -5.05 -10.00
CA PHE A 146 -16.20 -4.17 -9.53
C PHE A 146 -14.82 -4.82 -9.51
N ARG A 147 -14.74 -6.11 -9.86
CA ARG A 147 -13.52 -6.91 -9.79
C ARG A 147 -12.38 -6.26 -10.57
N ASP A 148 -12.69 -5.67 -11.73
CA ASP A 148 -11.69 -5.00 -12.59
C ASP A 148 -11.67 -3.48 -12.40
N LYS A 149 -12.81 -2.88 -12.03
CA LYS A 149 -12.96 -1.41 -11.87
C LYS A 149 -12.10 -0.88 -10.72
N VAL A 150 -12.07 -1.60 -9.59
CA VAL A 150 -11.34 -1.17 -8.38
C VAL A 150 -9.83 -1.23 -8.60
N PRO A 151 -9.23 -2.34 -9.09
CA PRO A 151 -7.82 -2.37 -9.46
C PRO A 151 -7.44 -1.30 -10.49
N SER A 152 -8.27 -1.07 -11.51
CA SER A 152 -8.00 -0.02 -12.51
C SER A 152 -7.88 1.37 -11.87
N LEU A 153 -8.84 1.75 -11.04
CA LEU A 153 -8.79 3.03 -10.33
C LEU A 153 -7.57 3.13 -9.41
N LYS A 154 -7.23 2.04 -8.72
CA LYS A 154 -6.06 1.96 -7.86
C LYS A 154 -4.77 2.20 -8.63
N SER A 155 -4.61 1.54 -9.78
CA SER A 155 -3.43 1.68 -10.65
C SER A 155 -3.22 3.12 -11.11
N VAL A 156 -4.30 3.86 -11.39
CA VAL A 156 -4.21 5.28 -11.72
C VAL A 156 -3.71 6.12 -10.55
N PHE A 157 -4.25 5.92 -9.34
CA PHE A 157 -3.73 6.63 -8.15
C PHE A 157 -2.27 6.29 -7.87
N LEU A 158 -1.88 5.03 -8.06
CA LEU A 158 -0.50 4.61 -7.88
C LEU A 158 0.44 5.23 -8.92
N ALA A 159 0.01 5.33 -10.18
CA ALA A 159 0.76 6.00 -11.23
C ALA A 159 0.97 7.49 -10.92
N LEU A 160 -0.08 8.20 -10.51
CA LEU A 160 0.01 9.62 -10.09
C LEU A 160 0.95 9.78 -8.89
N TYR A 161 0.88 8.86 -7.93
CA TYR A 161 1.80 8.85 -6.79
C TYR A 161 3.26 8.67 -7.25
N PHE A 162 3.54 7.73 -8.15
CA PHE A 162 4.89 7.53 -8.68
C PHE A 162 5.38 8.70 -9.53
N GLU A 163 4.52 9.36 -10.31
CA GLU A 163 4.86 10.62 -10.99
C GLU A 163 5.28 11.70 -9.97
N SER A 164 4.57 11.79 -8.85
CA SER A 164 4.92 12.73 -7.78
C SER A 164 6.29 12.45 -7.15
N LEU A 165 6.65 11.17 -6.99
CA LEU A 165 7.97 10.78 -6.50
C LEU A 165 9.07 11.07 -7.51
N LYS A 166 8.86 10.78 -8.80
CA LYS A 166 9.81 11.12 -9.87
C LYS A 166 10.05 12.62 -9.98
N ALA A 167 9.00 13.43 -9.83
CA ALA A 167 9.11 14.89 -9.82
C ALA A 167 9.91 15.44 -8.62
N GLN A 168 10.00 14.67 -7.53
CA GLN A 168 10.87 14.97 -6.39
C GLN A 168 12.31 14.47 -6.58
N GLY A 169 12.66 13.96 -7.78
CA GLY A 169 13.98 13.43 -8.08
C GLY A 169 14.24 12.02 -7.54
N LEU A 170 13.20 11.31 -7.09
CA LEU A 170 13.35 9.93 -6.63
C LEU A 170 13.52 8.99 -7.84
N ALA A 171 14.60 8.22 -7.81
CA ALA A 171 14.85 7.14 -8.76
C ALA A 171 14.87 5.80 -8.01
N TRP A 172 14.38 4.74 -8.63
CA TRP A 172 14.37 3.40 -8.05
C TRP A 172 14.58 2.32 -9.12
N LYS A 173 15.24 1.23 -8.72
CA LYS A 173 15.40 0.00 -9.53
C LYS A 173 14.23 -0.96 -9.34
N ARG A 174 13.68 -1.00 -8.13
CA ARG A 174 12.52 -1.84 -7.78
C ARG A 174 11.64 -1.11 -6.79
N VAL A 175 10.33 -1.25 -6.97
CA VAL A 175 9.31 -0.73 -6.04
C VAL A 175 8.33 -1.84 -5.73
N LEU A 176 7.99 -2.00 -4.45
CA LEU A 176 6.96 -2.90 -3.96
C LEU A 176 5.96 -2.08 -3.15
N VAL A 177 4.67 -2.37 -3.32
CA VAL A 177 3.59 -1.59 -2.73
C VAL A 177 2.68 -2.52 -1.95
N PHE A 178 2.46 -2.20 -0.67
CA PHE A 178 1.63 -2.94 0.27
C PHE A 178 0.75 -1.94 1.00
N GLY A 179 -0.46 -1.72 0.49
CA GLY A 179 -1.33 -0.66 0.99
C GLY A 179 -0.68 0.73 0.89
N ASP A 180 -0.56 1.43 2.02
CA ASP A 180 0.13 2.73 2.09
C ASP A 180 1.64 2.61 2.31
N THR A 181 2.16 1.38 2.45
CA THR A 181 3.59 1.12 2.62
C THR A 181 4.24 0.84 1.27
N ILE A 182 5.34 1.52 1.01
CA ILE A 182 6.15 1.39 -0.18
C ILE A 182 7.56 1.02 0.23
N LEU A 183 8.04 -0.07 -0.35
CA LEU A 183 9.43 -0.47 -0.28
C LEU A 183 10.11 -0.12 -1.60
N ILE A 184 11.26 0.54 -1.54
CA ILE A 184 12.08 0.86 -2.72
C ILE A 184 13.48 0.26 -2.59
N LYS A 185 14.01 -0.14 -3.74
CA LYS A 185 15.43 -0.48 -3.94
C LYS A 185 16.03 0.58 -4.87
N THR A 186 17.06 1.30 -4.43
CA THR A 186 17.68 2.41 -5.17
C THR A 186 19.16 2.56 -4.85
N GLU A 187 19.93 3.16 -5.75
CA GLU A 187 21.33 3.56 -5.48
C GLU A 187 21.42 4.88 -4.69
N GLN A 188 20.32 5.62 -4.57
CA GLN A 188 20.28 6.85 -3.78
C GLN A 188 20.50 6.55 -2.29
N GLU A 189 21.32 7.35 -1.61
CA GLU A 189 21.66 7.12 -0.20
C GLU A 189 20.57 7.58 0.76
N ASN A 190 19.91 8.70 0.48
CA ASN A 190 18.94 9.33 1.37
C ASN A 190 17.71 9.87 0.61
N PRO A 191 16.86 8.98 0.07
CA PRO A 191 15.62 9.38 -0.59
C PRO A 191 14.69 10.13 0.39
N PRO A 192 14.13 11.30 0.02
CA PRO A 192 13.32 12.10 0.93
C PRO A 192 12.02 11.40 1.32
N GLY A 193 11.70 11.38 2.62
CA GLY A 193 10.48 10.74 3.14
C GLY A 193 10.57 9.21 3.24
N PHE A 194 11.77 8.66 3.12
CA PHE A 194 12.07 7.24 3.23
C PHE A 194 13.16 7.02 4.29
N VAL A 195 13.11 5.86 4.94
CA VAL A 195 14.11 5.41 5.93
C VAL A 195 14.65 4.04 5.54
N GLN A 196 15.90 3.78 5.84
CA GLN A 196 16.55 2.52 5.48
C GLN A 196 15.84 1.31 6.12
N THR A 197 15.84 0.19 5.42
CA THR A 197 15.23 -1.06 5.89
C THR A 197 15.80 -2.28 5.17
N GLY A 198 15.28 -3.47 5.47
CA GLY A 198 15.67 -4.70 4.78
C GLY A 198 17.17 -4.96 4.86
N PHE A 199 17.76 -5.41 3.76
CA PHE A 199 19.18 -5.74 3.69
C PHE A 199 20.12 -4.57 4.04
N SER A 200 19.70 -3.31 3.83
CA SER A 200 20.52 -2.14 4.19
C SER A 200 20.79 -2.04 5.68
N ARG A 201 19.88 -2.54 6.54
CA ARG A 201 20.05 -2.48 8.01
C ARG A 201 20.62 -3.76 8.62
N PHE A 202 20.93 -4.79 7.82
CA PHE A 202 21.39 -6.08 8.35
C PHE A 202 22.69 -5.96 9.16
N HIS A 203 23.57 -5.02 8.79
CA HIS A 203 24.83 -4.77 9.49
C HIS A 203 24.61 -4.33 10.95
N GLU A 204 23.56 -3.55 11.23
CA GLU A 204 23.17 -3.14 12.59
C GLU A 204 22.79 -4.32 13.48
N TYR A 205 22.37 -5.43 12.86
CA TYR A 205 21.96 -6.67 13.52
C TYR A 205 23.01 -7.78 13.37
N ARG A 206 24.30 -7.39 13.24
CA ARG A 206 25.46 -8.28 13.15
C ARG A 206 25.47 -9.22 11.94
N VAL A 207 24.74 -8.88 10.89
CA VAL A 207 24.77 -9.58 9.61
C VAL A 207 25.50 -8.71 8.59
N GLY A 208 26.80 -8.96 8.42
CA GLY A 208 27.60 -8.31 7.38
C GLY A 208 27.25 -8.87 6.01
N LEU A 209 26.66 -8.05 5.15
CA LEU A 209 26.44 -8.39 3.75
C LEU A 209 27.45 -7.64 2.89
N ILE A 210 27.99 -8.31 1.86
CA ILE A 210 28.67 -7.61 0.77
C ILE A 210 27.58 -6.89 -0.01
N MET A 211 27.31 -5.65 0.38
CA MET A 211 26.27 -4.85 -0.24
C MET A 211 26.69 -4.45 -1.64
N THR A 212 25.82 -4.70 -2.61
CA THR A 212 25.81 -4.00 -3.89
C THR A 212 25.60 -2.49 -3.66
N LYS A 213 25.85 -1.62 -4.64
CA LYS A 213 25.52 -0.18 -4.58
C LYS A 213 24.04 0.14 -4.27
N ASP A 214 23.20 -0.87 -4.16
CA ASP A 214 21.77 -0.76 -3.93
C ASP A 214 21.45 -0.70 -2.42
N ASN A 215 20.62 0.29 -2.08
CA ASN A 215 20.03 0.50 -0.77
C ASN A 215 18.52 0.22 -0.79
N TYR A 216 17.99 -0.13 0.37
CA TYR A 216 16.60 -0.55 0.56
C TYR A 216 15.92 0.38 1.56
N PHE A 217 14.75 0.91 1.20
CA PHE A 217 14.04 1.87 2.04
C PHE A 217 12.53 1.58 2.13
N VAL A 218 11.91 2.12 3.17
CA VAL A 218 10.46 2.16 3.38
C VAL A 218 9.99 3.60 3.60
N ASN A 219 8.80 3.96 3.10
CA ASN A 219 8.18 5.27 3.29
C ASN A 219 7.62 5.45 4.72
N SER A 220 8.49 5.50 5.73
CA SER A 220 8.11 5.66 7.14
C SER A 220 8.75 6.91 7.74
N SER A 221 8.07 7.51 8.72
CA SER A 221 8.63 8.61 9.53
C SER A 221 9.40 8.12 10.76
N ARG A 222 9.31 6.84 11.09
CA ARG A 222 10.03 6.20 12.18
C ARG A 222 10.96 5.13 11.65
N GLU A 223 11.98 4.81 12.44
CA GLU A 223 12.83 3.67 12.16
C GLU A 223 12.04 2.34 12.18
N PRO A 224 12.30 1.44 11.21
CA PRO A 224 11.73 0.10 11.23
C PRO A 224 12.26 -0.72 12.40
N THR A 225 11.41 -1.55 13.00
CA THR A 225 11.83 -2.53 14.00
C THR A 225 12.61 -3.68 13.36
N LYS A 226 13.31 -4.47 14.17
CA LYS A 226 14.02 -5.68 13.72
C LYS A 226 13.11 -6.64 12.93
N GLN A 227 11.87 -6.81 13.39
CA GLN A 227 10.88 -7.65 12.73
C GLN A 227 10.46 -7.07 11.37
N GLU A 228 10.28 -5.75 11.28
CA GLU A 228 9.98 -5.06 10.03
C GLU A 228 11.14 -5.15 9.03
N VAL A 229 12.37 -4.93 9.48
CA VAL A 229 13.59 -5.12 8.68
C VAL A 229 13.62 -6.52 8.09
N PHE A 230 13.35 -7.56 8.88
CA PHE A 230 13.30 -8.94 8.41
C PHE A 230 12.24 -9.18 7.33
N VAL A 231 10.98 -8.77 7.56
CA VAL A 231 9.90 -9.01 6.59
C VAL A 231 10.05 -8.16 5.32
N HIS A 232 10.61 -6.95 5.42
CA HIS A 232 10.90 -6.14 4.24
C HIS A 232 12.01 -6.80 3.40
N ALA A 233 13.04 -7.37 4.03
CA ALA A 233 14.06 -8.14 3.34
C ALA A 233 13.46 -9.37 2.64
N LEU A 234 12.54 -10.09 3.31
CA LEU A 234 11.80 -11.20 2.70
C LEU A 234 11.00 -10.75 1.48
N ALA A 235 10.32 -9.59 1.54
CA ALA A 235 9.55 -9.07 0.42
C ALA A 235 10.42 -8.81 -0.83
N PHE A 236 11.68 -8.43 -0.62
CA PHE A 236 12.66 -8.30 -1.71
C PHE A 236 13.28 -9.63 -2.15
N SER A 237 13.32 -10.64 -1.29
CA SER A 237 13.94 -11.95 -1.55
C SER A 237 13.03 -12.94 -2.27
N VAL A 238 11.74 -12.62 -2.47
CA VAL A 238 10.82 -13.49 -3.22
C VAL A 238 11.44 -13.84 -4.58
N ASN A 239 11.66 -15.13 -4.82
CA ASN A 239 12.34 -15.73 -5.97
C ASN A 239 13.87 -15.55 -6.08
N ASP A 240 14.58 -15.13 -5.01
CA ASP A 240 16.05 -15.13 -4.94
C ASP A 240 16.53 -15.95 -3.74
N ALA A 241 17.02 -17.17 -4.02
CA ALA A 241 17.49 -18.11 -3.00
C ALA A 241 18.67 -17.56 -2.17
N ARG A 242 19.53 -16.70 -2.74
CA ARG A 242 20.66 -16.11 -2.01
C ARG A 242 20.15 -15.10 -0.99
N TYR A 243 19.21 -14.26 -1.38
CA TYR A 243 18.59 -13.30 -0.46
C TYR A 243 17.78 -14.01 0.63
N LEU A 244 17.14 -15.14 0.32
CA LEU A 244 16.46 -15.97 1.31
C LEU A 244 17.44 -16.57 2.33
N LEU A 245 18.65 -16.96 1.90
CA LEU A 245 19.70 -17.42 2.82
C LEU A 245 20.14 -16.32 3.79
N TYR A 246 20.30 -15.08 3.30
CA TYR A 246 20.60 -13.94 4.17
C TYR A 246 19.48 -13.67 5.18
N CYS A 247 18.21 -13.76 4.77
CA CYS A 247 17.08 -13.69 5.70
C CYS A 247 17.14 -14.82 6.74
N THR A 248 17.49 -16.04 6.33
CA THR A 248 17.63 -17.18 7.24
C THR A 248 18.71 -16.93 8.30
N LEU A 249 19.89 -16.48 7.87
CA LEU A 249 20.99 -16.10 8.76
C LEU A 249 20.58 -14.99 9.72
N PHE A 250 19.88 -13.97 9.22
CA PHE A 250 19.37 -12.88 10.05
C PHE A 250 18.42 -13.37 11.13
N ALA A 251 17.43 -14.20 10.76
CA ALA A 251 16.45 -14.73 11.71
C ALA A 251 17.11 -15.59 12.80
N ASP A 252 18.06 -16.44 12.42
CA ASP A 252 18.79 -17.32 13.34
C ASP A 252 19.66 -16.53 14.34
N LEU A 253 20.54 -15.66 13.84
CA LEU A 253 21.43 -14.83 14.68
C LEU A 253 20.66 -13.92 15.64
N ASN A 254 19.52 -13.40 15.20
CA ASN A 254 18.69 -12.51 15.98
C ASN A 254 17.62 -13.22 16.82
N ARG A 255 17.62 -14.56 16.80
CA ARG A 255 16.67 -15.43 17.51
C ARG A 255 15.22 -15.02 17.28
N LEU A 256 14.90 -14.61 16.05
CA LEU A 256 13.53 -14.27 15.69
C LEU A 256 12.66 -15.52 15.76
N THR A 257 11.40 -15.32 16.15
CA THR A 257 10.38 -16.36 16.11
C THR A 257 9.20 -15.91 15.26
N LEU A 258 8.48 -16.87 14.67
CA LEU A 258 7.28 -16.57 13.88
C LEU A 258 6.23 -15.82 14.71
N ASN A 259 6.11 -16.12 16.00
CA ASN A 259 5.19 -15.44 16.92
C ASN A 259 5.50 -13.94 17.09
N GLU A 260 6.78 -13.56 17.11
CA GLU A 260 7.18 -12.15 17.21
C GLU A 260 6.85 -11.36 15.94
N LEU A 261 6.79 -12.02 14.78
CA LEU A 261 6.43 -11.38 13.52
C LEU A 261 4.94 -11.04 13.43
N LYS A 262 4.09 -11.67 14.25
CA LYS A 262 2.64 -11.45 14.28
C LYS A 262 2.05 -11.50 12.85
N ASP A 263 1.33 -10.47 12.44
CA ASP A 263 0.69 -10.36 11.13
C ASP A 263 1.60 -9.79 10.02
N LEU A 264 2.86 -9.43 10.33
CA LEU A 264 3.75 -8.77 9.37
C LEU A 264 3.97 -9.59 8.09
N PRO A 265 4.20 -10.93 8.13
CA PRO A 265 4.36 -11.71 6.91
C PRO A 265 3.11 -11.62 6.01
N ALA A 266 1.90 -11.56 6.62
CA ALA A 266 0.66 -11.42 5.88
C ALA A 266 0.45 -10.02 5.29
N VAL A 267 0.93 -8.98 5.97
CA VAL A 267 0.94 -7.60 5.44
C VAL A 267 1.78 -7.52 4.18
N TYR A 268 2.96 -8.13 4.19
CA TYR A 268 3.92 -8.08 3.07
C TYR A 268 3.78 -9.25 2.09
N LYS A 269 2.77 -10.11 2.26
CA LYS A 269 2.49 -11.30 1.42
C LYS A 269 3.69 -12.24 1.29
N VAL A 270 4.41 -12.44 2.39
CA VAL A 270 5.59 -13.30 2.51
C VAL A 270 5.38 -14.43 3.52
N GLU A 271 4.14 -14.86 3.76
CA GLU A 271 3.85 -15.92 4.73
C GLU A 271 4.58 -17.23 4.40
N LYS A 272 4.67 -17.58 3.11
CA LYS A 272 5.33 -18.81 2.66
C LYS A 272 6.82 -18.74 2.87
N GLU A 273 7.44 -17.64 2.48
CA GLU A 273 8.88 -17.39 2.61
C GLU A 273 9.29 -17.34 4.08
N ALA A 274 8.49 -16.70 4.93
CA ALA A 274 8.70 -16.71 6.37
C ALA A 274 8.63 -18.13 6.93
N ALA A 275 7.62 -18.93 6.57
CA ALA A 275 7.51 -20.33 7.01
C ALA A 275 8.74 -21.15 6.60
N LEU A 276 9.17 -21.06 5.34
CA LEU A 276 10.34 -21.76 4.82
C LEU A 276 11.63 -21.41 5.59
N VAL A 277 11.82 -20.14 5.94
CA VAL A 277 12.97 -19.71 6.75
C VAL A 277 12.96 -20.38 8.12
N PHE A 278 11.84 -20.35 8.84
CA PHE A 278 11.78 -20.91 10.20
C PHE A 278 11.81 -22.45 10.20
N GLU A 279 11.24 -23.11 9.19
CA GLU A 279 11.38 -24.55 9.00
C GLU A 279 12.85 -24.93 8.78
N SER A 280 13.58 -24.18 7.96
CA SER A 280 15.01 -24.41 7.70
C SER A 280 15.87 -24.27 8.95
N ILE A 281 15.60 -23.26 9.79
CA ILE A 281 16.30 -23.06 11.07
C ILE A 281 16.04 -24.22 12.03
N LYS A 282 14.78 -24.69 12.10
CA LYS A 282 14.40 -25.83 12.94
C LYS A 282 15.08 -27.13 12.49
N ALA A 283 15.12 -27.38 11.18
CA ALA A 283 15.77 -28.57 10.61
C ALA A 283 17.27 -28.61 10.93
N LYS A 284 17.98 -27.48 10.74
CA LYS A 284 19.41 -27.38 11.09
C LYS A 284 19.67 -27.62 12.57
N SER A 285 18.82 -27.06 13.44
CA SER A 285 18.95 -27.25 14.89
C SER A 285 18.83 -28.73 15.30
N GLN A 286 17.94 -29.48 14.63
CA GLN A 286 17.78 -30.91 14.83
C GLN A 286 19.00 -31.70 14.34
N GLU A 287 19.50 -31.40 13.13
CA GLU A 287 20.69 -32.03 12.56
C GLU A 287 21.93 -31.85 13.46
N TYR A 288 22.20 -30.63 13.93
CA TYR A 288 23.29 -30.38 14.87
C TYR A 288 23.12 -31.11 16.21
N SER A 289 21.87 -31.28 16.67
CA SER A 289 21.60 -32.02 17.91
C SER A 289 21.85 -33.53 17.77
N VAL A 290 21.58 -34.09 16.60
CA VAL A 290 21.87 -35.49 16.27
C VAL A 290 23.38 -35.70 16.20
N LEU A 291 24.07 -34.87 15.41
CA LEU A 291 25.53 -34.93 15.28
C LEU A 291 26.22 -34.80 16.65
N ARG A 292 25.82 -33.84 17.50
CA ARG A 292 26.39 -33.71 18.85
C ARG A 292 26.17 -34.95 19.73
N ARG A 293 25.04 -35.64 19.61
CA ARG A 293 24.78 -36.88 20.35
C ARG A 293 25.62 -38.04 19.83
N GLU A 294 25.85 -38.10 18.53
CA GLU A 294 26.72 -39.11 17.91
C GLU A 294 28.17 -38.91 18.33
N TYR A 295 28.68 -37.68 18.26
CA TYR A 295 30.03 -37.33 18.73
C TYR A 295 30.25 -37.57 20.24
N ALA A 296 29.20 -37.50 21.06
CA ALA A 296 29.30 -37.77 22.49
C ALA A 296 29.23 -39.28 22.84
N ARG A 297 28.91 -40.13 21.87
CA ARG A 297 28.82 -41.59 22.01
C ARG A 297 30.00 -42.35 21.41
N SER A 298 30.77 -41.70 20.55
CA SER A 298 32.08 -42.12 20.03
C SER A 298 33.21 -41.67 20.95
#